data_AF-R7GPW7-F1
#
_entry.id   AF-R7GPW7-F1
#
_cell.length_a   1.000
_cell.length_b   1.000
_cell.length_c   1.000
_cell.angle_alpha   90.00
_cell.angle_beta   90.00
_cell.angle_gamma   90.00
#
_symmetry.space_group_name_H-M   'P 1'
#
loop_
_entity.id
_entity.type
_entity.pdbx_description
1 polymer ?
#
loop_
_entity_poly.entity_id
_entity_poly.type
_entity_poly.pdbx_seq_one_letter_code
_entity_poly.pdbx_strand_id
1 'polypeptide(L)' 'MNYTLEDIKKQSPYPIGELNTAYAKYFVGNSYLYSINNQEVNISNVTFEPGCSKLDYVA' A
#
# COMPACT_ATOMS: atom_id res chain seq x y z
N MET A 1 5.54 4.34 17.52
CA MET A 1 4.15 4.75 17.25
C MET A 1 3.52 3.62 16.46
N ASN A 2 2.63 2.83 17.08
CA ASN A 2 1.93 1.75 16.37
C ASN A 2 0.62 2.32 15.84
N TYR A 3 0.61 2.72 14.57
CA TYR A 3 -0.63 3.08 13.87
C TYR A 3 -1.31 1.82 13.34
N THR A 4 -2.62 1.71 13.53
CA THR A 4 -3.41 0.64 12.90
C THR A 4 -3.84 1.03 11.49
N LEU A 5 -4.24 0.05 10.68
CA LEU A 5 -4.80 0.33 9.34
C LEU A 5 -6.02 1.25 9.40
N GLU A 6 -6.85 1.11 10.44
CA GLU A 6 -8.04 1.95 10.67
C GLU A 6 -7.67 3.40 10.98
N ASP A 7 -6.57 3.63 11.71
CA ASP A 7 -6.07 4.99 11.96
C ASP A 7 -5.60 5.66 10.66
N ILE A 8 -4.93 4.88 9.80
CA ILE A 8 -4.43 5.37 8.50
C ILE A 8 -5.59 5.69 7.57
N LYS A 9 -6.64 4.86 7.53
CA LYS A 9 -7.87 5.12 6.75
C LYS A 9 -8.55 6.45 7.13
N LYS A 10 -8.56 6.79 8.42
CA LYS A 10 -9.19 8.03 8.91
C LYS A 10 -8.42 9.30 8.54
N GLN A 11 -7.09 9.21 8.39
CA GLN A 11 -6.23 10.36 8.08
C GLN A 11 -5.90 10.50 6.59
N SER A 12 -5.88 9.39 5.85
CA SER A 12 -5.55 9.41 4.43
C SER A 12 -6.58 10.20 3.62
N PRO A 13 -6.16 11.16 2.78
CA PRO A 13 -7.08 11.84 1.85
C PRO A 13 -7.52 10.95 0.68
N TYR A 14 -6.94 9.75 0.55
CA TYR A 14 -7.23 8.79 -0.51
C TYR A 14 -7.78 7.47 0.06
N PRO A 15 -8.68 6.77 -0.67
CA PRO A 15 -9.18 5.46 -0.28
C PRO A 15 -8.05 4.44 -0.19
N ILE A 16 -8.17 3.51 0.76
CA ILE A 16 -7.27 2.38 0.95
C ILE A 16 -8.01 1.13 0.48
N GLY A 17 -7.34 0.32 -0.34
CA GLY A 17 -7.93 -0.87 -0.95
C GLY A 17 -7.49 -2.15 -0.26
N GLU A 18 -7.49 -3.23 -1.04
CA GLU A 18 -7.18 -4.56 -0.56
C GLU A 18 -5.67 -4.80 -0.44
N LEU A 19 -5.30 -5.89 0.22
CA LEU A 19 -3.91 -6.33 0.35
C LEU A 19 -3.25 -6.47 -1.03
N ASN A 20 -2.10 -5.85 -1.20
CA ASN A 20 -1.34 -5.83 -2.44
C ASN A 20 -0.45 -7.08 -2.59
N THR A 21 -1.08 -8.22 -2.84
CA THR A 21 -0.40 -9.52 -2.98
C THR A 21 0.46 -9.60 -4.23
N ALA A 22 0.09 -8.89 -5.30
CA ALA A 22 0.82 -8.88 -6.58
C ALA A 22 2.27 -8.40 -6.45
N TYR A 23 2.54 -7.48 -5.51
CA TYR A 23 3.87 -6.89 -5.28
C TYR A 23 4.47 -7.25 -3.92
N ALA A 24 3.84 -8.15 -3.14
CA ALA A 24 4.30 -8.51 -1.80
C ALA A 24 5.76 -9.02 -1.77
N LYS A 25 6.22 -9.69 -2.84
CA LYS A 25 7.59 -10.22 -2.95
C LYS A 25 8.71 -9.16 -2.96
N TYR A 26 8.37 -7.88 -3.08
CA TYR A 26 9.34 -6.78 -3.13
C TYR A 26 9.53 -6.06 -1.79
N PHE A 27 8.71 -6.36 -0.79
CA PHE A 27 8.66 -5.61 0.46
C PHE A 27 8.65 -6.54 1.68
N VAL A 28 9.24 -6.07 2.77
CA VAL A 28 8.98 -6.61 4.10
C VAL A 28 7.77 -5.87 4.65
N GLY A 29 6.73 -6.62 5.05
CA GLY A 29 5.46 -6.07 5.55
C GLY A 29 4.39 -5.94 4.46
N ASN A 30 3.21 -5.47 4.87
CA ASN A 30 2.03 -5.35 4.01
C ASN A 30 1.92 -3.97 3.35
N SER A 31 1.42 -3.99 2.11
CA SER A 31 0.90 -2.81 1.45
C SER A 31 -0.51 -3.07 0.93
N TYR A 32 -1.27 -2.00 0.72
CA TYR A 32 -2.66 -2.03 0.29
C TYR A 32 -2.82 -1.17 -0.95
N LEU A 33 -3.54 -1.66 -1.96
CA LEU A 33 -3.69 -0.97 -3.24
C LEU A 33 -5.15 -0.67 -3.54
N TYR A 34 -5.43 0.61 -3.80
CA TYR A 34 -6.69 1.06 -4.37
C TYR A 34 -6.47 1.66 -5.75
N SER A 35 -7.21 1.16 -6.74
CA SER A 35 -7.18 1.67 -8.10
C SER A 35 -8.05 2.94 -8.21
N ILE A 36 -7.44 4.10 -8.45
CA ILE A 36 -8.16 5.38 -8.57
C ILE A 36 -8.64 5.61 -10.01
N ASN A 37 -7.78 5.33 -11.00
CA ASN A 37 -8.09 5.50 -12.42
C ASN A 37 -7.40 4.43 -13.25
N ASN A 38 -8.12 3.86 -14.23
CA ASN A 38 -7.61 2.84 -15.15
C ASN A 38 -7.86 3.17 -16.64
N GLN A 39 -8.25 4.41 -16.94
CA GLN A 39 -8.58 4.81 -18.30
C GLN A 39 -7.36 5.36 -19.04
N GLU A 40 -7.19 6.68 -19.04
CA GLU A 40 -6.11 7.35 -19.78
C GLU A 40 -4.74 7.15 -19.12
N VAL A 41 -4.70 7.30 -17.80
CA VAL A 41 -3.50 7.13 -16.98
C VAL A 41 -3.85 6.25 -15.80
N ASN A 42 -3.10 5.17 -15.64
CA ASN A 42 -3.23 4.30 -14.49
C ASN A 42 -2.74 5.04 -13.23
N ILE A 43 -3.65 5.27 -12.29
CA ILE A 43 -3.37 5.92 -11.00
C ILE A 43 -3.87 4.98 -9.90
N SER A 44 -2.99 4.66 -8.96
CA SER A 44 -3.33 3.84 -7.79
C SER A 44 -2.77 4.48 -6.52
N ASN A 45 -3.55 4.43 -5.44
CA ASN A 45 -3.06 4.72 -4.10
C ASN A 45 -2.48 3.43 -3.51
N VAL A 46 -1.19 3.46 -3.13
CA VAL A 46 -0.52 2.35 -2.45
C VAL A 46 -0.18 2.81 -1.04
N THR A 47 -0.81 2.21 -0.04
CA THR A 47 -0.57 2.50 1.37
C THR A 47 0.28 1.41 1.99
N PHE A 48 1.38 1.79 2.62
CA PHE A 48 2.29 0.89 3.31
C PHE A 48 2.01 0.91 4.81
N GLU A 49 2.02 -0.25 5.47
CA GLU A 49 1.95 -0.27 6.93
C GLU A 49 3.23 0.34 7.55
N PRO A 50 3.16 0.88 8.78
CA PRO A 50 4.35 1.39 9.45
C PRO A 50 5.43 0.33 9.56
N GLY A 51 6.65 0.66 9.15
CA GLY A 51 7.78 -0.28 9.15
C GLY A 51 7.90 -1.12 7.88
N CYS A 52 6.96 -1.02 6.95
CA CYS A 52 7.14 -1.63 5.63
C CYS A 52 8.31 -0.98 4.89
N SER A 53 9.15 -1.80 4.27
CA SER A 53 10.38 -1.37 3.59
C SER A 53 10.68 -2.24 2.39
N LYS A 54 11.46 -1.72 1.43
CA LYS A 54 11.91 -2.49 0.26
C LYS A 54 12.83 -3.63 0.72
N LEU A 55 12.75 -4.77 0.05
CA LEU A 55 13.77 -5.81 0.18
C LEU A 55 15.05 -5.36 -0.53
N ASP A 56 16.19 -5.47 0.14
CA ASP A 56 17.50 -5.10 -0.43
C ASP A 56 18.04 -6.14 -1.42
N TYR A 57 17.46 -7.34 -1.44
CA TYR A 57 17.74 -8.38 -2.42
C TYR A 57 16.43 -8.99 -2.90
N VAL A 58 16.16 -8.85 -4.19
CA VAL A 58 15.12 -9.61 -4.89
C VAL A 58 15.85 -10.71 -5.66
N ALA A 59 15.67 -11.95 -5.23
CA ALA A 59 16.11 -13.14 -5.97
C ALA A 59 15.20 -13.39 -7.19
#